data_AF-A0A0A9DA05-F1
#
_entry.id   AF-A0A0A9DA05-F1
#
_cell.length_a   1.000
_cell.length_b   1.000
_cell.length_c   1.000
_cell.angle_alpha   90.00
_cell.angle_beta   90.00
_cell.angle_gamma   90.00
#
_symmetry.space_group_name_H-M   'P 1'
#
loop_
_entity.id
_entity.type
_entity.pdbx_description
1 polymer ?
#
loop_
_entity_poly.entity_id
_entity_poly.type
_entity_poly.pdbx_seq_one_letter_code
_entity_poly.pdbx_strand_id
1 'polypeptide(L)'
;MPKSDKLRSWYQNLIKKALKEGVVVERNTLYDFFLQPANECKANMSAACLPYCENDFWPGEAEKLLEKKDDNTSQKKETQVGRLLRVAKRDDRKGNLEDMLLVHKLGERMRTMKEDFIMLCLQQFCKHCHQPIVSGKCWVCTSCKNFHLCDKCHAEEQNTAPKDRHPATTKQKHAFQRREVEPLPETDDGDPTMESKYFDSRIDFLKHCQDNQYQFDTLRRAKHSTMMILYLLHDSACSACHHAMDQCLAWRCLVCLGCNFCDPCYKRSGQSLHIHELRQTGNNKTVHKDTLQDYFEALVHASRCFDPRNCSSQICITLKKLFFHGVRCEIRARNWGGCKKCVFMWKLLLGHSRDCIHAECLVPRCRDIKAYITEKNKLAGPVL
;
A
#
# COMPACT_ATOMS: atom_id res chain seq x y z
N MET A 1 13.99 -14.90 3.45
CA MET A 1 14.19 -13.52 2.96
C MET A 1 15.66 -13.31 2.61
N PRO A 2 15.99 -12.63 1.51
CA PRO A 2 17.38 -12.37 1.14
C PRO A 2 18.04 -11.42 2.16
N LYS A 3 19.33 -11.63 2.43
CA LYS A 3 20.16 -10.64 3.12
C LYS A 3 20.40 -9.44 2.20
N SER A 4 20.77 -8.29 2.78
CA SER A 4 21.05 -7.03 2.07
C SER A 4 21.91 -7.22 0.82
N ASP A 5 23.04 -7.91 0.94
CA ASP A 5 23.99 -8.05 -0.17
C ASP A 5 23.41 -8.86 -1.35
N LYS A 6 22.60 -9.88 -1.05
CA LYS A 6 21.94 -10.69 -2.09
C LYS A 6 20.84 -9.89 -2.79
N LEU A 7 20.06 -9.11 -2.03
CA LEU A 7 19.03 -8.24 -2.60
C LEU A 7 19.66 -7.13 -3.47
N ARG A 8 20.73 -6.52 -2.99
CA ARG A 8 21.51 -5.53 -3.74
C ARG A 8 22.06 -6.10 -5.05
N SER A 9 22.68 -7.28 -4.99
CA SER A 9 23.19 -7.98 -6.18
C SER A 9 22.07 -8.28 -7.19
N TRP A 10 20.89 -8.66 -6.72
CA TRP A 10 19.72 -8.88 -7.57
C TRP A 10 19.30 -7.61 -8.32
N TYR A 11 19.15 -6.48 -7.62
CA TYR A 11 18.85 -5.19 -8.25
C TYR A 11 19.94 -4.75 -9.24
N GLN A 12 21.21 -4.91 -8.89
CA GLN A 12 22.31 -4.57 -9.78
C GLN A 12 22.27 -5.38 -11.08
N ASN A 13 21.88 -6.65 -11.04
CA ASN A 13 21.74 -7.47 -12.25
C ASN A 13 20.54 -7.04 -13.11
N LEU A 14 19.41 -6.68 -12.48
CA LEU A 14 18.26 -6.08 -13.17
C LEU A 14 18.67 -4.78 -13.89
N ILE A 15 19.40 -3.90 -13.20
CA ILE A 15 19.83 -2.61 -13.75
C ILE A 15 20.85 -2.78 -14.87
N LYS A 16 21.79 -3.74 -14.77
CA LYS A 16 22.71 -4.06 -15.85
C LYS A 16 21.98 -4.46 -17.13
N LYS A 17 20.89 -5.23 -17.01
CA LYS A 17 20.02 -5.57 -18.13
C LYS A 17 19.34 -4.31 -18.70
N ALA A 18 18.75 -3.47 -17.85
CA ALA A 18 18.09 -2.24 -18.27
C ALA A 18 19.04 -1.23 -18.97
N LEU A 19 20.30 -1.14 -18.53
CA LEU A 19 21.35 -0.36 -19.19
C LEU A 19 21.70 -0.92 -20.57
N LYS A 20 21.81 -2.25 -20.69
CA LYS A 20 22.10 -2.91 -21.97
C LYS A 20 20.96 -2.73 -22.98
N GLU A 21 19.72 -2.72 -22.50
CA GLU A 21 18.51 -2.52 -23.31
C GLU A 21 18.22 -1.04 -23.59
N GLY A 22 19.01 -0.11 -23.03
CA GLY A 22 18.83 1.33 -23.24
C GLY A 22 17.62 1.94 -22.52
N VAL A 23 16.97 1.19 -21.61
CA VAL A 23 15.87 1.68 -20.76
C VAL A 23 16.40 2.65 -19.71
N VAL A 24 17.56 2.33 -19.14
CA VAL A 24 18.26 3.21 -18.20
C VAL A 24 19.45 3.82 -18.92
N VAL A 25 19.63 5.13 -18.78
CA VAL A 25 20.75 5.88 -19.37
C VAL A 25 22.00 5.76 -18.49
N GLU A 26 21.82 5.97 -17.19
CA GLU A 26 22.92 5.94 -16.22
C GLU A 26 22.42 5.43 -14.86
N ARG A 27 23.27 4.65 -14.20
CA ARG A 27 23.08 4.24 -12.80
C ARG A 27 23.98 5.11 -11.91
N ASN A 28 23.40 5.71 -10.89
CA ASN A 28 24.10 6.42 -9.82
C ASN A 28 23.64 5.91 -8.44
N THR A 29 24.19 6.48 -7.38
CA THR A 29 23.63 6.38 -6.03
C THR A 29 23.13 7.75 -5.58
N LEU A 30 22.16 7.80 -4.66
CA LEU A 30 21.72 9.06 -4.05
C LEU A 30 22.91 9.80 -3.44
N TYR A 31 23.81 9.05 -2.80
CA TYR A 31 25.03 9.58 -2.21
C TYR A 31 25.94 10.23 -3.25
N ASP A 32 26.34 9.51 -4.31
CA ASP A 32 27.27 10.03 -5.33
C ASP A 32 26.64 11.17 -6.15
N PHE A 33 25.30 11.25 -6.23
CA PHE A 33 24.60 12.27 -7.02
C PHE A 33 24.33 13.56 -6.24
N PHE A 34 23.96 13.47 -4.96
CA PHE A 34 23.51 14.63 -4.15
C PHE A 34 24.39 14.94 -2.93
N LEU A 35 25.04 13.94 -2.33
CA LEU A 35 25.78 14.09 -1.07
C LEU A 35 27.29 14.20 -1.27
N GLN A 36 27.80 13.63 -2.37
CA GLN A 36 29.18 13.76 -2.80
C GLN A 36 29.24 13.82 -4.35
N PRO A 37 28.69 14.90 -4.95
CA PRO A 37 28.73 15.07 -6.39
C PRO A 37 30.16 15.17 -6.90
N ALA A 38 30.36 14.80 -8.17
CA ALA A 38 31.68 14.87 -8.82
C ALA A 38 32.26 16.29 -8.73
N ASN A 39 33.60 16.40 -8.74
CA ASN A 39 34.31 17.68 -8.63
C ASN A 39 33.90 18.72 -9.69
N GLU A 40 33.37 18.27 -10.82
CA GLU A 40 32.94 19.12 -11.94
C GLU A 40 31.48 19.60 -11.79
N CYS A 41 30.76 19.13 -10.77
CA CYS A 41 29.42 19.59 -10.44
C CYS A 41 29.48 20.96 -9.76
N LYS A 42 28.78 21.92 -10.37
CA LYS A 42 28.64 23.32 -9.94
C LYS A 42 27.28 23.56 -9.26
N ALA A 43 26.48 22.52 -9.04
CA ALA A 43 25.18 22.65 -8.38
C ALA A 43 25.35 23.03 -6.89
N ASN A 44 24.46 23.89 -6.41
CA ASN A 44 24.32 24.17 -4.99
C ASN A 44 23.71 22.94 -4.31
N MET A 45 24.46 22.33 -3.39
CA MET A 45 23.99 21.18 -2.62
C MET A 45 23.08 21.67 -1.50
N SER A 46 21.79 21.37 -1.62
CA SER A 46 20.77 21.64 -0.61
C SER A 46 20.03 20.37 -0.25
N ALA A 47 19.61 20.24 1.01
CA ALA A 47 18.73 19.14 1.41
C ALA A 47 17.41 19.15 0.63
N ALA A 48 16.94 20.34 0.23
CA ALA A 48 15.73 20.52 -0.58
C ALA A 48 15.87 19.97 -2.02
N CYS A 49 17.09 19.65 -2.48
CA CYS A 49 17.31 19.03 -3.77
C CYS A 49 17.26 17.50 -3.72
N LEU A 50 17.21 16.88 -2.54
CA LEU A 50 17.07 15.43 -2.43
C LEU A 50 15.61 15.01 -2.74
N PRO A 51 15.39 13.93 -3.51
CA PRO A 51 14.05 13.40 -3.75
C PRO A 51 13.36 12.99 -2.44
N TYR A 52 12.22 13.58 -2.14
CA TYR A 52 11.42 13.22 -0.97
C TYR A 52 10.40 12.15 -1.35
N CYS A 53 10.58 10.96 -0.79
CA CYS A 53 9.64 9.85 -0.91
C CYS A 53 9.09 9.51 0.47
N GLU A 54 7.78 9.27 0.56
CA GLU A 54 7.13 8.95 1.82
C GLU A 54 7.68 7.63 2.40
N ASN A 55 8.00 7.63 3.70
CA ASN A 55 8.60 6.50 4.42
C ASN A 55 9.99 6.07 3.92
N ASP A 56 10.71 6.92 3.18
CA ASP A 56 12.11 6.67 2.83
C ASP A 56 13.05 6.92 4.03
N PHE A 57 14.28 6.43 3.93
CA PHE A 57 15.26 6.45 5.02
C PHE A 57 15.77 7.86 5.34
N TRP A 58 16.13 8.63 4.31
CA TRP A 58 16.88 9.87 4.51
C TRP A 58 16.08 11.00 5.18
N PRO A 59 14.76 11.18 4.95
CA PRO A 59 14.00 12.23 5.63
C PRO A 59 13.98 12.03 7.15
N GLY A 60 13.75 10.81 7.62
CA GLY A 60 13.77 10.50 9.05
C GLY A 60 15.16 10.64 9.69
N GLU A 61 16.25 10.40 8.95
CA GLU A 61 17.60 10.71 9.43
C GLU A 61 17.88 12.22 9.44
N ALA A 62 17.37 12.97 8.47
CA ALA A 62 17.48 14.43 8.45
C ALA A 62 16.74 15.06 9.64
N GLU A 63 15.52 14.63 9.93
CA GLU A 63 14.75 15.06 11.10
C GLU A 63 15.50 14.82 12.41
N LYS A 64 16.02 13.60 12.64
CA LYS A 64 16.86 13.29 13.82
C LYS A 64 18.11 14.16 13.93
N LEU A 65 18.69 14.59 12.81
CA LEU A 65 19.86 15.47 12.80
C LEU A 65 19.50 16.91 13.13
N LEU A 66 18.29 17.35 12.76
CA LEU A 66 17.74 18.65 13.10
C LEU A 66 17.36 18.71 14.59
N GLU A 67 16.65 17.72 15.12
CA GLU A 67 16.28 17.65 16.55
C GLU A 67 17.52 17.68 17.48
N LYS A 68 18.55 16.89 17.15
CA LYS A 68 19.80 16.85 17.93
C LYS A 68 20.57 18.17 17.96
N LYS A 69 20.26 19.11 17.06
CA LYS A 69 20.88 20.43 17.00
C LYS A 69 20.29 21.35 18.08
N ASP A 70 19.01 21.18 18.38
CA ASP A 70 18.27 22.00 19.34
C ASP A 70 18.62 21.62 20.79
N ASP A 71 18.91 20.33 21.04
CA ASP A 71 19.31 19.83 22.37
C ASP A 71 20.79 20.11 22.75
N ASN A 72 21.67 20.41 21.79
CA ASN A 72 23.11 20.54 22.04
C ASN A 72 23.61 22.00 22.09
N THR A 73 23.59 22.55 23.30
CA THR A 73 24.22 23.82 23.71
C THR A 73 25.70 23.67 24.11
N SER A 74 26.48 22.75 23.53
CA SER A 74 27.84 22.47 24.04
C SER A 74 28.90 22.14 22.98
N GLN A 75 29.87 23.06 22.85
CA GLN A 75 31.32 22.96 22.57
C GLN A 75 31.91 22.00 21.49
N LYS A 76 31.21 21.00 20.95
CA LYS A 76 31.69 20.17 19.82
C LYS A 76 31.43 20.78 18.43
N LYS A 77 30.75 21.93 18.35
CA LYS A 77 30.40 22.61 17.09
C LYS A 77 31.63 23.21 16.36
N GLU A 78 32.67 23.65 17.06
CA GLU A 78 33.78 24.40 16.45
C GLU A 78 34.66 23.59 15.48
N THR A 79 34.93 22.32 15.75
CA THR A 79 35.88 21.54 14.92
C THR A 79 35.27 21.07 13.59
N GLN A 80 33.97 20.73 13.56
CA GLN A 80 33.25 20.34 12.35
C GLN A 80 32.87 21.58 11.51
N VAL A 81 32.40 22.65 12.15
CA VAL A 81 32.12 23.93 11.50
C VAL A 81 33.40 24.52 10.90
N GLY A 82 34.55 24.40 11.57
CA GLY A 82 35.85 24.82 11.05
C GLY A 82 36.40 23.99 9.87
N ARG A 83 35.91 22.76 9.64
CA ARG A 83 36.21 21.98 8.42
C ARG A 83 35.29 22.38 7.28
N LEU A 84 34.00 22.57 7.53
CA LEU A 84 33.02 23.03 6.55
C LEU A 84 33.24 24.48 6.10
N LEU A 85 33.63 25.39 7.01
CA LEU A 85 34.07 26.75 6.64
C LEU A 85 35.29 26.72 5.71
N ARG A 86 36.18 25.72 5.85
CA ARG A 86 37.33 25.55 4.95
C ARG A 86 36.93 24.98 3.58
N VAL A 87 35.88 24.15 3.52
CA VAL A 87 35.32 23.63 2.27
C VAL A 87 34.49 24.72 1.56
N ALA A 88 33.59 25.40 2.27
CA ALA A 88 32.80 26.52 1.74
C ALA A 88 33.67 27.70 1.27
N LYS A 89 34.76 28.02 1.99
CA LYS A 89 35.74 29.05 1.55
C LYS A 89 36.57 28.63 0.34
N ARG A 90 36.67 27.34 0.01
CA ARG A 90 37.40 26.86 -1.19
C ARG A 90 36.55 26.88 -2.46
N ASP A 91 35.22 26.91 -2.33
CA ASP A 91 34.29 26.61 -3.42
C ASP A 91 33.49 27.84 -3.91
N ASP A 92 33.65 29.02 -3.30
CA ASP A 92 32.90 30.26 -3.61
C ASP A 92 31.36 30.09 -3.63
N ARG A 93 30.85 28.99 -3.03
CA ARG A 93 29.44 28.61 -3.04
C ARG A 93 28.66 29.44 -2.02
N LYS A 94 27.81 30.35 -2.50
CA LYS A 94 26.77 31.03 -1.71
C LYS A 94 25.67 30.02 -1.34
N GLY A 95 25.64 29.58 -0.10
CA GLY A 95 24.60 28.68 0.42
C GLY A 95 24.34 28.87 1.91
N ASN A 96 23.18 28.44 2.39
CA ASN A 96 22.87 28.42 3.82
C ASN A 96 23.81 27.43 4.54
N LEU A 97 24.61 27.93 5.49
CA LEU A 97 25.59 27.13 6.23
C LEU A 97 24.95 25.94 6.97
N GLU A 98 23.72 26.12 7.45
CA GLU A 98 23.01 25.10 8.19
C GLU A 98 22.58 23.93 7.28
N ASP A 99 22.09 24.27 6.09
CA ASP A 99 21.69 23.31 5.07
C ASP A 99 22.91 22.52 4.55
N MET A 100 24.02 23.21 4.28
CA MET A 100 25.27 22.54 3.91
C MET A 100 25.79 21.59 5.00
N LEU A 101 25.68 21.98 6.28
CA LEU A 101 26.05 21.12 7.40
C LEU A 101 25.12 19.90 7.52
N LEU A 102 23.82 20.08 7.27
CA LEU A 102 22.85 18.98 7.26
C LEU A 102 23.19 17.96 6.17
N VAL A 103 23.35 18.42 4.92
CA VAL A 103 23.73 17.57 3.78
C VAL A 103 25.03 16.83 4.05
N HIS A 104 26.06 17.50 4.59
CA HIS A 104 27.32 16.86 4.94
C HIS A 104 27.14 15.77 6.01
N LYS A 105 26.40 16.05 7.09
CA LYS A 105 26.13 15.06 8.15
C LYS A 105 25.33 13.87 7.63
N LEU A 106 24.34 14.13 6.76
CA LEU A 106 23.56 13.10 6.10
C LEU A 106 24.46 12.22 5.20
N GLY A 107 25.37 12.84 4.44
CA GLY A 107 26.41 12.16 3.69
C GLY A 107 27.24 11.20 4.56
N GLU A 108 27.79 11.67 5.68
CA GLU A 108 28.55 10.80 6.59
C GLU A 108 27.74 9.60 7.10
N ARG A 109 26.44 9.77 7.35
CA ARG A 109 25.54 8.69 7.78
C ARG A 109 25.27 7.66 6.67
N MET A 110 25.07 8.14 5.45
CA MET A 110 24.67 7.28 4.32
C MET A 110 25.86 6.64 3.61
N ARG A 111 27.10 7.13 3.83
CA ARG A 111 28.31 6.68 3.12
C ARG A 111 28.50 5.15 3.12
N THR A 112 28.33 4.50 4.27
CA THR A 112 28.56 3.05 4.42
C THR A 112 27.50 2.20 3.72
N MET A 113 26.33 2.77 3.47
CA MET A 113 25.16 2.13 2.86
C MET A 113 24.80 2.76 1.50
N LYS A 114 25.74 3.47 0.86
CA LYS A 114 25.48 4.22 -0.37
C LYS A 114 24.92 3.37 -1.52
N GLU A 115 25.35 2.11 -1.58
CA GLU A 115 24.92 1.17 -2.62
C GLU A 115 23.48 0.66 -2.42
N ASP A 116 22.85 0.96 -1.27
CA ASP A 116 21.45 0.62 -0.99
C ASP A 116 20.48 1.68 -1.53
N PHE A 117 20.98 2.89 -1.83
CA PHE A 117 20.20 4.00 -2.38
C PHE A 117 20.50 4.19 -3.86
N ILE A 118 19.82 3.40 -4.69
CA ILE A 118 20.02 3.36 -6.13
C ILE A 118 19.28 4.52 -6.79
N MET A 119 19.98 5.28 -7.62
CA MET A 119 19.40 6.30 -8.50
C MET A 119 19.51 5.84 -9.95
N LEU A 120 18.39 5.79 -10.66
CA LEU A 120 18.34 5.42 -12.07
C LEU A 120 17.96 6.65 -12.90
N CYS A 121 18.86 7.10 -13.74
CA CYS A 121 18.61 8.17 -14.69
C CYS A 121 17.96 7.55 -15.93
N LEU A 122 16.68 7.87 -16.16
CA LEU A 122 15.97 7.50 -17.39
C LEU A 122 16.19 8.52 -18.52
N GLN A 123 16.66 9.72 -18.16
CA GLN A 123 16.99 10.79 -19.08
C GLN A 123 18.44 11.24 -18.87
N GLN A 124 18.97 12.00 -19.83
CA GLN A 124 20.30 12.58 -19.71
C GLN A 124 20.30 13.71 -18.67
N PHE A 125 21.37 13.80 -17.87
CA PHE A 125 21.55 14.87 -16.90
C PHE A 125 22.76 15.73 -17.25
N CYS A 126 22.64 17.03 -17.02
CA CYS A 126 23.77 17.94 -17.11
C CYS A 126 24.75 17.68 -15.96
N LYS A 127 26.02 17.39 -16.25
CA LYS A 127 27.04 17.10 -15.23
C LYS A 127 27.45 18.32 -14.38
N HIS A 128 27.18 19.54 -14.84
CA HIS A 128 27.45 20.74 -14.04
C HIS A 128 26.30 21.08 -13.08
N CYS A 129 25.06 21.21 -13.57
CA CYS A 129 23.95 21.64 -12.74
C CYS A 129 23.11 20.49 -12.16
N HIS A 130 23.39 19.24 -12.55
CA HIS A 130 22.65 18.05 -12.15
C HIS A 130 21.13 18.11 -12.45
N GLN A 131 20.73 18.94 -13.41
CA GLN A 131 19.36 19.00 -13.90
C GLN A 131 19.18 18.05 -15.10
N PRO A 132 18.00 17.43 -15.24
CA PRO A 132 17.71 16.61 -16.41
C PRO A 132 17.59 17.48 -17.65
N ILE A 133 18.15 17.02 -18.76
CA ILE A 133 18.07 17.67 -20.07
C ILE A 133 16.91 17.03 -20.83
N VAL A 134 15.71 17.54 -20.59
CA VAL A 134 14.45 16.98 -21.14
C VAL A 134 13.93 17.69 -22.38
N SER A 135 14.56 18.79 -22.79
CA SER A 135 14.21 19.54 -24.01
C SER A 135 15.37 20.47 -24.44
N GLY A 136 15.35 20.88 -25.70
CA GLY A 136 16.28 21.88 -26.23
C GLY A 136 17.63 21.31 -26.65
N LYS A 137 18.74 21.95 -26.26
CA LYS A 137 20.10 21.58 -26.70
C LYS A 137 20.85 20.83 -25.61
N CYS A 138 21.33 19.65 -25.96
CA CYS A 138 22.27 18.85 -25.18
C CYS A 138 23.65 18.88 -25.83
N TRP A 139 24.69 19.17 -25.03
CA TRP A 139 26.08 19.18 -25.47
C TRP A 139 26.79 17.95 -24.92
N VAL A 140 27.16 17.04 -25.82
CA VAL A 140 27.76 15.74 -25.48
C VAL A 140 29.26 15.81 -25.66
N CYS A 141 30.04 15.44 -24.64
CA CYS A 141 31.48 15.33 -24.76
C CYS A 141 31.85 14.19 -25.73
N THR A 142 32.76 14.46 -26.67
CA THR A 142 33.20 13.46 -27.66
C THR A 142 34.18 12.43 -27.09
N SER A 143 34.77 12.72 -25.92
CA SER A 143 35.82 11.90 -25.31
C SER A 143 35.36 11.16 -24.05
N CYS A 144 34.44 11.74 -23.27
CA CYS A 144 33.95 11.16 -22.02
C CYS A 144 32.60 10.48 -22.22
N LYS A 145 32.49 9.27 -21.68
CA LYS A 145 31.21 8.55 -21.63
C LYS A 145 30.25 9.26 -20.69
N ASN A 146 29.00 9.45 -21.13
CA ASN A 146 27.90 10.03 -20.35
C ASN A 146 28.14 11.45 -19.81
N PHE A 147 29.05 12.21 -20.41
CA PHE A 147 29.26 13.60 -20.02
C PHE A 147 28.45 14.54 -20.92
N HIS A 148 27.42 15.14 -20.32
CA HIS A 148 26.47 16.01 -21.00
C HIS A 148 26.38 17.35 -20.29
N LEU A 149 26.21 18.43 -21.06
CA LEU A 149 25.93 19.76 -20.54
C LEU A 149 24.65 20.31 -21.19
N CYS A 150 23.83 21.00 -20.40
CA CYS A 150 22.75 21.81 -20.95
C CYS A 150 23.33 23.07 -21.63
N ASP A 151 22.50 23.75 -22.44
CA ASP A 151 22.95 24.93 -23.21
C ASP A 151 23.58 26.02 -22.33
N LYS A 152 22.98 26.29 -21.15
CA LYS A 152 23.49 27.27 -20.18
C LYS A 152 24.86 26.88 -19.63
N CYS A 153 25.00 25.66 -19.12
CA CYS A 153 26.25 25.19 -18.54
C CYS A 153 27.37 25.05 -19.59
N HIS A 154 27.04 24.75 -20.85
CA HIS A 154 28.02 24.75 -21.92
C HIS A 154 28.49 26.17 -22.28
N ALA A 155 27.59 27.17 -22.28
CA ALA A 155 27.99 28.57 -22.49
C ALA A 155 28.91 29.08 -21.36
N GLU A 156 28.60 28.76 -20.10
CA GLU A 156 29.46 29.06 -18.94
C GLU A 156 30.82 28.38 -19.07
N GLU A 157 30.83 27.13 -19.52
CA GLU A 157 32.04 26.35 -19.73
C GLU A 157 32.96 26.97 -20.79
N GLN A 158 32.40 27.51 -21.87
CA GLN A 158 33.17 28.20 -22.90
C GLN A 158 33.80 29.52 -22.43
N ASN A 159 33.19 30.17 -21.44
CA ASN A 159 33.68 31.42 -20.86
C ASN A 159 34.64 31.20 -19.67
N THR A 160 34.68 29.98 -19.13
CA THR A 160 35.54 29.63 -17.99
C THR A 160 37.01 29.53 -18.41
N ALA A 161 37.94 29.79 -17.48
CA ALA A 161 39.39 29.69 -17.75
C ALA A 161 39.78 28.24 -18.15
N PRO A 162 40.72 28.02 -19.09
CA PRO A 162 41.03 26.69 -19.61
C PRO A 162 41.42 25.62 -18.56
N LYS A 163 41.93 26.05 -17.40
CA LYS A 163 42.32 25.17 -16.29
C LYS A 163 41.13 24.63 -15.48
N ASP A 164 40.00 25.32 -15.54
CA ASP A 164 38.78 25.00 -14.78
C ASP A 164 37.70 24.40 -15.71
N ARG A 165 38.07 24.12 -16.97
CA ARG A 165 37.21 23.44 -17.95
C ARG A 165 37.29 21.92 -17.80
N HIS A 166 36.21 21.25 -18.17
CA HIS A 166 36.14 19.82 -18.37
C HIS A 166 37.18 19.37 -19.42
N PRO A 167 37.94 18.32 -19.11
CA PRO A 167 38.00 17.59 -17.83
C PRO A 167 38.82 18.35 -16.77
N ALA A 168 38.26 18.56 -15.57
CA ALA A 168 38.93 19.34 -14.52
C ALA A 168 40.20 18.65 -13.95
N THR A 169 40.35 17.36 -14.21
CA THR A 169 41.47 16.54 -13.71
C THR A 169 42.63 16.44 -14.69
N THR A 170 42.43 16.75 -15.97
CA THR A 170 43.48 16.65 -16.99
C THR A 170 43.55 17.92 -17.82
N LYS A 171 44.75 18.34 -18.23
CA LYS A 171 44.91 19.54 -19.08
C LYS A 171 44.52 19.30 -20.55
N GLN A 172 43.78 18.23 -20.84
CA GLN A 172 43.34 17.89 -22.18
C GLN A 172 42.12 18.73 -22.54
N LYS A 173 41.97 19.09 -23.81
CA LYS A 173 40.75 19.78 -24.29
C LYS A 173 39.80 18.75 -24.84
N HIS A 174 38.59 18.70 -24.32
CA HIS A 174 37.51 17.89 -24.87
C HIS A 174 36.58 18.75 -25.73
N ALA A 175 36.16 18.20 -26.87
CA ALA A 175 35.17 18.83 -27.75
C ALA A 175 33.75 18.39 -27.36
N PHE A 176 32.78 19.24 -27.67
CA PHE A 176 31.36 18.97 -27.45
C PHE A 176 30.60 18.95 -28.76
N GLN A 177 29.77 17.92 -28.94
CA GLN A 177 28.83 17.80 -30.04
C GLN A 177 27.44 18.24 -29.57
N ARG A 178 26.80 19.13 -30.31
CA ARG A 178 25.41 19.51 -30.06
C ARG A 178 24.45 18.42 -30.54
N ARG A 179 23.45 18.12 -29.73
CA ARG A 179 22.28 17.31 -30.06
C ARG A 179 21.01 18.04 -29.66
N GLU A 180 19.98 17.91 -30.48
CA GLU A 180 18.64 18.38 -30.13
C GLU A 180 17.92 17.29 -29.32
N VAL A 181 17.22 17.72 -28.30
CA VAL A 181 16.41 16.89 -27.41
C VAL A 181 14.98 17.34 -27.55
N GLU A 182 14.14 16.43 -28.04
CA GLU A 182 12.71 16.66 -28.11
C GLU A 182 12.12 16.73 -26.69
N PRO A 183 11.19 17.66 -26.45
CA PRO A 183 10.51 17.74 -25.17
C PRO A 183 9.77 16.44 -24.87
N LEU A 184 9.84 15.99 -23.62
CA LEU A 184 9.03 14.87 -23.17
C LEU A 184 7.54 15.22 -23.26
N PRO A 185 6.67 14.24 -23.62
CA PRO A 185 5.24 14.43 -23.55
C PRO A 185 4.80 14.69 -22.12
N GLU A 186 3.60 15.26 -21.96
CA GLU A 186 2.95 15.34 -20.66
C GLU A 186 2.77 13.93 -20.07
N THR A 187 2.91 13.82 -18.75
CA THR A 187 2.79 12.56 -18.03
C THR A 187 1.33 12.21 -17.74
N ASP A 188 0.46 12.39 -18.73
CA ASP A 188 -0.95 12.00 -18.61
C ASP A 188 -1.04 10.48 -18.60
N ASP A 189 -1.45 9.93 -17.47
CA ASP A 189 -1.72 8.51 -17.32
C ASP A 189 -3.18 8.28 -17.74
N GLY A 190 -3.36 7.67 -18.92
CA GLY A 190 -4.68 7.37 -19.46
C GLY A 190 -5.40 6.24 -18.73
N ASP A 191 -4.72 5.54 -17.82
CA ASP A 191 -5.34 4.49 -17.02
C ASP A 191 -6.25 5.10 -15.94
N PRO A 192 -7.48 4.58 -15.77
CA PRO A 192 -8.39 5.08 -14.75
C PRO A 192 -7.87 4.78 -13.35
N THR A 193 -8.11 5.69 -12.41
CA THR A 193 -7.86 5.44 -10.99
C THR A 193 -8.67 4.24 -10.52
N MET A 194 -7.97 3.19 -10.07
CA MET A 194 -8.57 2.00 -9.49
C MET A 194 -8.53 2.09 -7.97
N GLU A 195 -9.68 2.30 -7.35
CA GLU A 195 -9.82 2.31 -5.89
C GLU A 195 -10.08 0.89 -5.35
N SER A 196 -9.39 0.51 -4.27
CA SER A 196 -9.65 -0.75 -3.60
C SER A 196 -9.32 -0.71 -2.12
N LYS A 197 -10.35 -0.86 -1.29
CA LYS A 197 -10.26 -1.06 0.17
C LYS A 197 -9.26 -2.14 0.64
N TYR A 198 -8.80 -3.02 -0.24
CA TYR A 198 -7.85 -4.08 0.07
C TYR A 198 -6.47 -3.87 -0.55
N PHE A 199 -6.34 -3.05 -1.60
CA PHE A 199 -5.10 -2.89 -2.37
C PHE A 199 -4.53 -1.48 -2.34
N ASP A 200 -5.21 -0.51 -1.71
CA ASP A 200 -4.72 0.86 -1.57
C ASP A 200 -3.41 0.92 -0.77
N SER A 201 -3.22 0.04 0.22
CA SER A 201 -1.97 -0.06 0.96
C SER A 201 -1.55 -1.50 1.28
N ARG A 202 -0.25 -1.68 1.50
CA ARG A 202 0.31 -2.96 1.98
C ARG A 202 -0.27 -3.39 3.32
N ILE A 203 -0.70 -2.43 4.15
CA ILE A 203 -1.23 -2.68 5.50
C ILE A 203 -2.65 -3.22 5.38
N ASP A 204 -3.48 -2.64 4.52
CA ASP A 204 -4.85 -3.08 4.29
C ASP A 204 -4.89 -4.49 3.69
N PHE A 205 -4.01 -4.76 2.72
CA PHE A 205 -3.88 -6.09 2.14
C PHE A 205 -3.42 -7.13 3.17
N LEU A 206 -2.43 -6.80 4.00
CA LEU A 206 -1.95 -7.69 5.05
C LEU A 206 -3.05 -7.99 6.08
N LYS A 207 -3.74 -6.95 6.55
CA LYS A 207 -4.87 -7.09 7.48
C LYS A 207 -5.97 -7.96 6.88
N HIS A 208 -6.32 -7.74 5.62
CA HIS A 208 -7.28 -8.57 4.90
C HIS A 208 -6.86 -10.04 4.86
N CYS A 209 -5.57 -10.32 4.59
CA CYS A 209 -5.05 -11.68 4.63
C CYS A 209 -5.10 -12.29 6.03
N GLN A 210 -4.79 -11.54 7.07
CA GLN A 210 -4.84 -11.99 8.46
C GLN A 210 -6.27 -12.33 8.90
N ASP A 211 -7.22 -11.43 8.63
CA ASP A 211 -8.63 -11.58 8.97
C ASP A 211 -9.26 -12.81 8.29
N ASN A 212 -8.81 -13.13 7.07
CA ASN A 212 -9.32 -14.25 6.27
C ASN A 212 -8.42 -15.49 6.28
N GLN A 213 -7.37 -15.50 7.10
CA GLN A 213 -6.41 -16.61 7.22
C GLN A 213 -5.77 -17.02 5.88
N TYR A 214 -5.53 -16.04 5.00
CA TYR A 214 -4.82 -16.26 3.75
C TYR A 214 -3.33 -16.45 4.02
N GLN A 215 -2.79 -17.56 3.53
CA GLN A 215 -1.42 -17.97 3.75
C GLN A 215 -0.72 -18.23 2.40
N PHE A 216 0.57 -17.93 2.36
CA PHE A 216 1.43 -18.04 1.16
C PHE A 216 2.71 -18.86 1.43
N ASP A 217 2.67 -19.70 2.48
CA ASP A 217 3.78 -20.52 2.97
C ASP A 217 3.95 -21.84 2.20
N THR A 218 2.88 -22.34 1.57
CA THR A 218 2.91 -23.54 0.71
C THR A 218 2.22 -23.25 -0.61
N LEU A 219 2.59 -23.97 -1.68
CA LEU A 219 1.96 -23.81 -2.99
C LEU A 219 0.44 -24.00 -2.94
N ARG A 220 -0.06 -24.99 -2.18
CA ARG A 220 -1.49 -25.25 -2.03
C ARG A 220 -2.21 -24.08 -1.36
N ARG A 221 -1.65 -23.55 -0.27
CA ARG A 221 -2.23 -22.41 0.45
C ARG A 221 -2.15 -21.13 -0.38
N ALA A 222 -1.02 -20.88 -1.05
CA ALA A 222 -0.87 -19.75 -1.97
C ALA A 222 -1.90 -19.79 -3.10
N LYS A 223 -2.11 -20.94 -3.76
CA LYS A 223 -3.15 -21.11 -4.79
C LYS A 223 -4.55 -20.79 -4.25
N HIS A 224 -4.90 -21.31 -3.07
CA HIS A 224 -6.19 -21.03 -2.45
C HIS A 224 -6.35 -19.55 -2.11
N SER A 225 -5.36 -18.94 -1.44
CA SER A 225 -5.36 -17.52 -1.10
C SER A 225 -5.50 -16.64 -2.34
N THR A 226 -4.69 -16.89 -3.38
CA THR A 226 -4.77 -16.17 -4.66
C THR A 226 -6.14 -16.35 -5.31
N MET A 227 -6.71 -17.55 -5.33
CA MET A 227 -8.05 -17.79 -5.87
C MET A 227 -9.12 -16.97 -5.14
N MET A 228 -9.06 -16.89 -3.80
CA MET A 228 -9.99 -16.10 -3.00
C MET A 228 -9.82 -14.59 -3.24
N ILE A 229 -8.57 -14.12 -3.36
CA ILE A 229 -8.24 -12.73 -3.67
C ILE A 229 -8.76 -12.34 -5.07
N LEU A 230 -8.57 -13.20 -6.07
CA LEU A 230 -9.10 -13.00 -7.42
C LEU A 230 -10.63 -12.96 -7.41
N TYR A 231 -11.28 -13.89 -6.69
CA TYR A 231 -12.72 -13.87 -6.51
C TYR A 231 -13.19 -12.52 -5.96
N LEU A 232 -12.54 -11.99 -4.92
CA LEU A 232 -12.90 -10.70 -4.32
C LEU A 232 -12.70 -9.54 -5.30
N LEU A 233 -11.58 -9.50 -6.03
CA LEU A 233 -11.31 -8.49 -7.06
C LEU A 233 -12.44 -8.44 -8.12
N HIS A 234 -12.86 -9.62 -8.58
CA HIS A 234 -13.94 -9.72 -9.57
C HIS A 234 -15.34 -9.49 -8.96
N ASP A 235 -15.53 -9.74 -7.67
CA ASP A 235 -16.79 -9.50 -6.97
C ASP A 235 -16.95 -8.03 -6.52
N SER A 236 -15.87 -7.26 -6.47
CA SER A 236 -15.89 -5.86 -6.04
C SER A 236 -15.96 -4.83 -7.17
N ALA A 237 -15.68 -5.21 -8.42
CA ALA A 237 -15.56 -4.28 -9.54
C ALA A 237 -16.45 -4.63 -10.73
N CYS A 238 -16.91 -3.62 -11.46
CA CYS A 238 -17.74 -3.79 -12.65
C CYS A 238 -16.90 -4.34 -13.81
N SER A 239 -17.35 -5.41 -14.44
CA SER A 239 -16.68 -6.01 -15.60
C SER A 239 -16.68 -5.11 -16.85
N ALA A 240 -17.50 -4.06 -16.89
CA ALA A 240 -17.58 -3.13 -18.02
C ALA A 240 -16.85 -1.79 -17.79
N CYS A 241 -16.94 -1.21 -16.59
CA CYS A 241 -16.30 0.09 -16.30
C CYS A 241 -15.18 0.02 -15.27
N HIS A 242 -14.91 -1.15 -14.70
CA HIS A 242 -13.85 -1.41 -13.71
C HIS A 242 -13.94 -0.61 -12.40
N HIS A 243 -14.97 0.23 -12.23
CA HIS A 243 -15.22 0.90 -10.96
C HIS A 243 -15.73 -0.06 -9.88
N ALA A 244 -15.41 0.28 -8.64
CA ALA A 244 -15.95 -0.37 -7.46
C ALA A 244 -17.48 -0.35 -7.49
N MET A 245 -18.09 -1.48 -7.14
CA MET A 245 -19.53 -1.63 -7.17
C MET A 245 -20.11 -1.78 -5.77
N ASP A 246 -21.25 -1.13 -5.55
CA ASP A 246 -22.14 -1.54 -4.47
C ASP A 246 -22.72 -2.92 -4.82
N GLN A 247 -22.34 -3.93 -4.03
CA GLN A 247 -22.80 -5.30 -4.20
C GLN A 247 -24.35 -5.42 -4.13
N CYS A 248 -25.04 -4.44 -3.53
CA CYS A 248 -26.49 -4.42 -3.39
C CYS A 248 -27.24 -4.10 -4.70
N LEU A 249 -26.56 -3.52 -5.68
CA LEU A 249 -27.13 -3.13 -6.97
C LEU A 249 -26.40 -3.77 -8.16
N ALA A 250 -25.58 -4.80 -7.90
CA ALA A 250 -24.82 -5.49 -8.92
C ALA A 250 -25.71 -6.43 -9.76
N TRP A 251 -25.49 -6.42 -11.07
CA TRP A 251 -26.07 -7.33 -12.05
C TRP A 251 -25.07 -8.42 -12.37
N ARG A 252 -25.43 -9.68 -12.08
CA ARG A 252 -24.48 -10.79 -12.13
C ARG A 252 -24.90 -11.83 -13.14
N CYS A 253 -23.90 -12.43 -13.80
CA CYS A 253 -24.09 -13.68 -14.51
C CYS A 253 -23.99 -14.84 -13.52
N LEU A 254 -24.94 -15.77 -13.55
CA LEU A 254 -24.88 -17.00 -12.74
C LEU A 254 -24.08 -18.13 -13.42
N VAL A 255 -23.70 -17.93 -14.68
CA VAL A 255 -22.97 -18.91 -15.50
C VAL A 255 -21.47 -18.59 -15.51
N CYS A 256 -21.12 -17.32 -15.76
CA CYS A 256 -19.73 -16.86 -15.81
C CYS A 256 -19.29 -16.30 -14.46
N LEU A 257 -18.32 -16.96 -13.83
CA LEU A 257 -17.75 -16.54 -12.56
C LEU A 257 -17.10 -15.15 -12.68
N GLY A 258 -17.44 -14.23 -11.77
CA GLY A 258 -16.84 -12.89 -11.75
C GLY A 258 -17.38 -11.91 -12.80
N CYS A 259 -18.39 -12.30 -13.59
CA CYS A 259 -19.09 -11.39 -14.50
C CYS A 259 -20.18 -10.61 -13.74
N ASN A 260 -19.81 -9.42 -13.28
CA ASN A 260 -20.64 -8.55 -12.47
C ASN A 260 -20.66 -7.14 -13.07
N PHE A 261 -21.82 -6.50 -13.14
CA PHE A 261 -22.00 -5.21 -13.78
C PHE A 261 -22.72 -4.24 -12.83
N CYS A 262 -22.30 -2.99 -12.80
CA CYS A 262 -22.94 -2.00 -11.94
C CYS A 262 -24.28 -1.58 -12.55
N ASP A 263 -25.19 -1.11 -11.70
CA ASP A 263 -26.50 -0.64 -12.13
C ASP A 263 -26.43 0.46 -13.23
N PRO A 264 -25.51 1.44 -13.18
CA PRO A 264 -25.33 2.40 -14.28
C PRO A 264 -24.95 1.76 -15.62
N CYS A 265 -24.02 0.79 -15.62
CA CYS A 265 -23.65 0.08 -16.84
C CYS A 265 -24.82 -0.72 -17.39
N TYR A 266 -25.54 -1.44 -16.51
CA TYR A 266 -26.71 -2.20 -16.91
C TYR A 266 -27.83 -1.31 -17.45
N LYS A 267 -28.07 -0.13 -16.86
CA LYS A 267 -29.05 0.83 -17.40
C LYS A 267 -28.70 1.35 -18.79
N ARG A 268 -27.41 1.43 -19.13
CA ARG A 268 -26.93 1.93 -20.43
C ARG A 268 -27.05 0.90 -21.55
N SER A 269 -26.63 -0.33 -21.28
CA SER A 269 -26.49 -1.36 -22.33
C SER A 269 -27.37 -2.60 -22.07
N GLY A 270 -28.04 -2.67 -20.92
CA GLY A 270 -28.96 -3.75 -20.56
C GLY A 270 -28.32 -5.13 -20.65
N GLN A 271 -29.11 -6.05 -21.19
CA GLN A 271 -28.71 -7.45 -21.36
C GLN A 271 -27.58 -7.65 -22.38
N SER A 272 -27.24 -6.65 -23.20
CA SER A 272 -26.17 -6.77 -24.20
C SER A 272 -24.76 -6.68 -23.61
N LEU A 273 -24.63 -6.35 -22.32
CA LEU A 273 -23.34 -6.34 -21.61
C LEU A 273 -22.69 -7.72 -21.53
N HIS A 274 -23.48 -8.79 -21.61
CA HIS A 274 -22.99 -10.15 -21.45
C HIS A 274 -23.90 -11.15 -22.17
N ILE A 275 -23.28 -12.21 -22.71
CA ILE A 275 -23.96 -13.22 -23.53
C ILE A 275 -24.98 -14.07 -22.75
N HIS A 276 -24.83 -14.18 -21.42
CA HIS A 276 -25.76 -14.91 -20.55
C HIS A 276 -26.67 -13.94 -19.79
N GLU A 277 -27.87 -14.43 -19.43
CA GLU A 277 -28.84 -13.69 -18.62
C GLU A 277 -28.19 -13.06 -17.37
N LEU A 278 -28.37 -11.74 -17.22
CA LEU A 278 -27.87 -10.99 -16.09
C LEU A 278 -29.01 -10.82 -15.08
N ARG A 279 -28.75 -11.18 -13.83
CA ARG A 279 -29.72 -11.04 -12.75
C ARG A 279 -29.20 -10.05 -11.73
N GLN A 280 -30.04 -9.09 -11.35
CA GLN A 280 -29.71 -8.20 -10.27
C GLN A 280 -29.67 -9.00 -8.97
N THR A 281 -28.51 -9.01 -8.30
CA THR A 281 -28.43 -9.43 -6.90
C THR A 281 -29.00 -8.31 -6.06
N GLY A 282 -30.33 -8.23 -5.99
CA GLY A 282 -31.01 -7.13 -5.33
C GLY A 282 -32.53 -7.33 -5.24
N ASN A 283 -32.97 -8.33 -4.47
CA ASN A 283 -34.30 -8.28 -3.89
C ASN A 283 -34.26 -8.81 -2.46
N ASN A 284 -33.70 -7.98 -1.57
CA ASN A 284 -34.22 -7.81 -0.23
C ASN A 284 -33.99 -6.35 0.13
N LYS A 285 -35.04 -5.53 -0.04
CA LYS A 285 -35.17 -4.28 0.70
C LYS A 285 -34.89 -4.59 2.18
N THR A 286 -34.06 -3.76 2.81
CA THR A 286 -33.82 -3.67 4.27
C THR A 286 -33.39 -4.98 4.95
N VAL A 287 -32.09 -5.26 5.00
CA VAL A 287 -31.51 -6.01 6.12
C VAL A 287 -30.25 -5.26 6.51
N HIS A 288 -30.36 -4.49 7.60
CA HIS A 288 -29.21 -4.24 8.47
C HIS A 288 -28.41 -5.54 8.56
N LYS A 289 -27.08 -5.48 8.51
CA LYS A 289 -26.26 -6.64 8.84
C LYS A 289 -26.50 -6.94 10.33
N ASP A 290 -27.59 -7.65 10.63
CA ASP A 290 -28.02 -7.98 11.98
C ASP A 290 -26.90 -8.82 12.59
N THR A 291 -26.17 -8.20 13.49
CA THR A 291 -25.09 -8.81 14.24
C THR A 291 -25.67 -9.90 15.14
N LEU A 292 -24.83 -10.83 15.60
CA LEU A 292 -25.27 -11.85 16.57
C LEU A 292 -25.93 -11.21 17.82
N GLN A 293 -25.52 -10.00 18.18
CA GLN A 293 -26.07 -9.24 19.29
C GLN A 293 -27.55 -8.86 19.06
N ASP A 294 -27.89 -8.42 17.85
CA ASP A 294 -29.27 -8.06 17.49
C ASP A 294 -30.22 -9.27 17.60
N TYR A 295 -29.72 -10.47 17.30
CA TYR A 295 -30.47 -11.71 17.53
C TYR A 295 -30.65 -12.02 19.02
N PHE A 296 -29.64 -11.78 19.87
CA PHE A 296 -29.76 -12.01 21.32
C PHE A 296 -30.80 -11.08 21.95
N GLU A 297 -30.82 -9.81 21.56
CA GLU A 297 -31.76 -8.81 22.07
C GLU A 297 -33.20 -9.10 21.60
N ALA A 298 -33.36 -9.57 20.37
CA ALA A 298 -34.66 -9.93 19.82
C ALA A 298 -35.21 -11.28 20.30
N LEU A 299 -34.42 -12.15 20.95
CA LEU A 299 -34.87 -13.49 21.40
C LEU A 299 -36.04 -13.42 22.38
N VAL A 300 -35.98 -12.51 23.35
CA VAL A 300 -37.04 -12.36 24.37
C VAL A 300 -38.31 -11.84 23.72
N HIS A 301 -38.19 -10.87 22.81
CA HIS A 301 -39.31 -10.35 22.03
C HIS A 301 -39.94 -11.43 21.16
N ALA A 302 -39.13 -12.17 20.38
CA ALA A 302 -39.62 -13.24 19.51
C ALA A 302 -40.30 -14.37 20.28
N SER A 303 -39.91 -14.62 21.52
CA SER A 303 -40.52 -15.63 22.38
C SER A 303 -41.90 -15.20 22.91
N ARG A 304 -42.16 -13.89 23.00
CA ARG A 304 -43.43 -13.29 23.47
C ARG A 304 -44.35 -12.79 22.35
N CYS A 305 -43.84 -12.66 21.13
CA CYS A 305 -44.62 -12.17 20.00
C CYS A 305 -45.63 -13.23 19.52
N PHE A 306 -46.94 -12.95 19.59
CA PHE A 306 -48.00 -13.88 19.18
C PHE A 306 -48.47 -13.68 17.73
N ASP A 307 -48.25 -12.49 17.16
CA ASP A 307 -48.57 -12.18 15.76
C ASP A 307 -47.30 -11.82 14.96
N PRO A 308 -46.53 -12.82 14.51
CA PRO A 308 -45.30 -12.59 13.77
C PRO A 308 -45.53 -12.11 12.34
N ARG A 309 -46.76 -12.17 11.80
CA ARG A 309 -47.03 -11.70 10.42
C ARG A 309 -47.19 -10.18 10.36
N ASN A 310 -47.63 -9.58 11.46
CA ASN A 310 -47.77 -8.12 11.61
C ASN A 310 -46.65 -7.50 12.48
N CYS A 311 -45.61 -8.27 12.81
CA CYS A 311 -44.48 -7.79 13.59
C CYS A 311 -43.52 -6.96 12.72
N SER A 312 -43.20 -5.74 13.14
CA SER A 312 -42.25 -4.85 12.44
C SER A 312 -40.79 -5.29 12.55
N SER A 313 -40.47 -6.21 13.46
CA SER A 313 -39.10 -6.73 13.64
C SER A 313 -38.81 -7.88 12.68
N GLN A 314 -37.92 -7.63 11.71
CA GLN A 314 -37.47 -8.65 10.74
C GLN A 314 -36.70 -9.81 11.41
N ILE A 315 -35.98 -9.51 12.50
CA ILE A 315 -35.27 -10.50 13.32
C ILE A 315 -36.27 -11.39 14.06
N CYS A 316 -37.38 -10.85 14.57
CA CYS A 316 -38.45 -11.61 15.20
C CYS A 316 -39.03 -12.67 14.25
N ILE A 317 -39.35 -12.26 13.01
CA ILE A 317 -39.87 -13.17 11.96
C ILE A 317 -38.86 -14.30 11.68
N THR A 318 -37.58 -13.96 11.61
CA THR A 318 -36.49 -14.92 11.36
C THR A 318 -36.33 -15.90 12.53
N LEU A 319 -36.33 -15.41 13.78
CA LEU A 319 -36.28 -16.23 14.98
C LEU A 319 -37.48 -17.18 15.09
N LYS A 320 -38.70 -16.73 14.76
CA LYS A 320 -39.90 -17.58 14.72
C LYS A 320 -39.78 -18.73 13.72
N LYS A 321 -39.22 -18.47 12.54
CA LYS A 321 -38.92 -19.52 11.55
C LYS A 321 -37.90 -20.53 12.08
N LEU A 322 -36.89 -20.06 12.82
CA LEU A 322 -35.90 -20.93 13.47
C LEU A 322 -36.51 -21.77 14.60
N PHE A 323 -37.42 -21.21 15.40
CA PHE A 323 -38.14 -21.95 16.46
C PHE A 323 -38.97 -23.08 15.85
N PHE A 324 -39.74 -22.76 14.81
CA PHE A 324 -40.58 -23.72 14.11
C PHE A 324 -39.76 -24.83 13.43
N HIS A 325 -38.66 -24.45 12.78
CA HIS A 325 -37.70 -25.41 12.24
C HIS A 325 -37.13 -26.31 13.33
N GLY A 326 -36.77 -25.74 14.48
CA GLY A 326 -36.26 -26.48 15.63
C GLY A 326 -37.21 -27.56 16.11
N VAL A 327 -38.54 -27.35 16.12
CA VAL A 327 -39.50 -28.39 16.52
C VAL A 327 -39.50 -29.58 15.56
N ARG A 328 -39.40 -29.31 14.25
CA ARG A 328 -39.60 -30.29 13.16
C ARG A 328 -38.31 -30.91 12.60
N CYS A 329 -37.14 -30.42 13.00
CA CYS A 329 -35.88 -30.91 12.44
C CYS A 329 -35.42 -32.20 13.12
N GLU A 330 -35.37 -33.30 12.37
CA GLU A 330 -34.90 -34.60 12.85
C GLU A 330 -33.36 -34.72 12.89
N ILE A 331 -32.66 -33.96 12.05
CA ILE A 331 -31.18 -33.95 11.96
C ILE A 331 -30.57 -33.38 13.25
N ARG A 332 -31.27 -32.43 13.90
CA ARG A 332 -30.88 -31.74 15.16
C ARG A 332 -29.46 -31.13 15.11
N ALA A 333 -29.04 -30.50 16.21
CA ALA A 333 -27.65 -30.10 16.40
C ALA A 333 -26.88 -31.23 17.10
N ARG A 334 -25.67 -31.58 16.61
CA ARG A 334 -24.79 -32.58 17.23
C ARG A 334 -23.38 -32.00 17.33
N ASN A 335 -22.89 -31.66 18.53
CA ASN A 335 -21.52 -31.21 18.83
C ASN A 335 -20.75 -30.60 17.63
N TRP A 336 -21.05 -29.33 17.31
CA TRP A 336 -20.45 -28.55 16.20
C TRP A 336 -20.71 -29.06 14.77
N GLY A 337 -21.51 -30.11 14.58
CA GLY A 337 -22.07 -30.60 13.32
C GLY A 337 -23.60 -30.77 13.34
N GLY A 338 -24.16 -31.33 12.26
CA GLY A 338 -25.61 -31.50 12.08
C GLY A 338 -26.28 -30.34 11.33
N CYS A 339 -27.56 -30.10 11.59
CA CYS A 339 -28.33 -29.08 10.86
C CYS A 339 -27.81 -27.67 11.18
N LYS A 340 -27.36 -26.94 10.16
CA LYS A 340 -26.80 -25.57 10.30
C LYS A 340 -27.73 -24.61 11.05
N LYS A 341 -29.05 -24.68 10.80
CA LYS A 341 -30.06 -23.85 11.48
C LYS A 341 -30.20 -24.22 12.96
N CYS A 342 -30.17 -25.52 13.29
CA CYS A 342 -30.19 -25.99 14.68
C CYS A 342 -28.90 -25.62 15.43
N VAL A 343 -27.74 -25.70 14.78
CA VAL A 343 -26.45 -25.30 15.39
C VAL A 343 -26.44 -23.80 15.69
N PHE A 344 -26.91 -22.97 14.76
CA PHE A 344 -27.04 -21.53 14.97
C PHE A 344 -28.02 -21.21 16.11
N MET A 345 -29.21 -21.82 16.09
CA MET A 345 -30.22 -21.66 17.14
C MET A 345 -29.71 -22.11 18.52
N TRP A 346 -28.96 -23.21 18.58
CA TRP A 346 -28.31 -23.67 19.81
C TRP A 346 -27.34 -22.64 20.37
N LYS A 347 -26.54 -21.99 19.52
CA LYS A 347 -25.59 -20.95 19.92
C LYS A 347 -26.30 -19.75 20.56
N LEU A 348 -27.44 -19.34 19.99
CA LEU A 348 -28.28 -18.26 20.51
C LEU A 348 -28.93 -18.61 21.86
N LEU A 349 -29.50 -19.81 21.98
CA LEU A 349 -30.11 -20.24 23.24
C LEU A 349 -29.08 -20.44 24.36
N LEU A 350 -27.92 -21.00 24.02
CA LEU A 350 -26.82 -21.21 24.96
C LEU A 350 -26.25 -19.87 25.47
N GLY A 351 -26.03 -18.90 24.58
CA GLY A 351 -25.59 -17.55 24.97
C GLY A 351 -26.60 -16.89 25.90
N HIS A 352 -27.88 -16.82 25.50
CA HIS A 352 -28.93 -16.25 26.34
C HIS A 352 -29.02 -16.95 27.71
N SER A 353 -28.92 -18.28 27.77
CA SER A 353 -29.08 -19.02 29.02
C SER A 353 -27.95 -18.79 30.03
N ARG A 354 -26.75 -18.40 29.57
CA ARG A 354 -25.61 -18.04 30.45
C ARG A 354 -25.82 -16.71 31.16
N ASP A 355 -26.38 -15.74 30.44
CA ASP A 355 -26.50 -14.36 30.93
C ASP A 355 -27.90 -14.07 31.53
N CYS A 356 -28.88 -14.96 31.30
CA CYS A 356 -30.24 -14.77 31.77
C CYS A 356 -30.36 -14.99 33.29
N ILE A 357 -30.83 -13.97 34.01
CA ILE A 357 -31.10 -14.03 35.46
C ILE A 357 -32.56 -14.39 35.81
N HIS A 358 -33.46 -14.46 34.83
CA HIS A 358 -34.88 -14.74 35.08
C HIS A 358 -35.14 -16.25 35.28
N ALA A 359 -35.85 -16.59 36.36
CA ALA A 359 -36.25 -17.97 36.68
C ALA A 359 -37.32 -18.49 35.70
N GLU A 360 -38.34 -17.68 35.41
CA GLU A 360 -39.43 -18.00 34.47
C GLU A 360 -39.21 -17.32 33.11
N CYS A 361 -38.11 -17.68 32.44
CA CYS A 361 -37.80 -17.15 31.11
C CYS A 361 -38.61 -17.87 30.02
N LEU A 362 -39.31 -17.09 29.18
CA LEU A 362 -40.12 -17.61 28.08
C LEU A 362 -39.30 -18.00 26.83
N VAL A 363 -37.99 -17.75 26.84
CA VAL A 363 -37.10 -18.16 25.74
C VAL A 363 -37.03 -19.70 25.67
N PRO A 364 -37.29 -20.32 24.51
CA PRO A 364 -37.35 -21.78 24.40
C PRO A 364 -36.11 -22.48 24.96
N ARG A 365 -36.32 -23.53 25.76
CA ARG A 365 -35.26 -24.38 26.35
C ARG A 365 -34.28 -23.64 27.30
N CYS A 366 -34.52 -22.37 27.64
CA CYS A 366 -33.63 -21.62 28.54
C CYS A 366 -33.49 -22.30 29.91
N ARG A 367 -34.60 -22.75 30.51
CA ARG A 367 -34.60 -23.50 31.78
C ARG A 367 -33.81 -24.81 31.69
N ASP A 368 -34.04 -25.59 30.63
CA ASP A 368 -33.37 -26.88 30.43
C ASP A 368 -31.86 -26.71 30.24
N ILE A 369 -31.46 -25.68 29.48
CA ILE A 369 -30.05 -25.37 29.22
C ILE A 369 -29.36 -24.87 30.49
N LYS A 370 -30.02 -24.03 31.30
CA LYS A 370 -29.49 -23.62 32.62
C LYS A 370 -29.27 -24.84 33.52
N ALA A 371 -30.25 -25.74 33.62
CA ALA A 371 -30.13 -26.96 34.41
C ALA A 371 -28.95 -27.83 33.92
N TYR A 372 -28.82 -28.02 32.61
CA TYR A 372 -27.70 -28.73 31.99
C TYR A 372 -26.33 -28.09 32.29
N ILE A 373 -26.22 -26.76 32.23
CA ILE A 373 -24.98 -26.04 32.57
C ILE A 373 -24.66 -26.20 34.06
N THR A 374 -25.65 -26.05 34.95
CA THR A 374 -25.46 -26.21 36.40
C THR A 374 -25.03 -27.64 36.75
N GLU A 375 -25.63 -28.65 36.14
CA GLU A 375 -25.28 -30.06 36.33
C GLU A 375 -23.86 -30.37 35.82
N LYS A 376 -23.51 -29.85 34.63
CA LYS A 376 -22.16 -29.97 34.07
C LYS A 376 -21.10 -29.28 34.93
N ASN A 377 -21.40 -28.10 35.50
CA ASN A 377 -20.49 -27.38 36.38
C ASN A 377 -20.31 -28.07 37.74
N LYS A 378 -21.34 -28.77 38.25
CA LYS A 378 -21.23 -29.60 39.47
C LYS A 378 -20.31 -30.82 39.26
N LEU A 379 -20.29 -31.39 38.06
CA LEU A 379 -19.41 -32.49 37.68
C LEU A 379 -17.95 -32.07 37.40
N ALA A 380 -17.70 -30.78 37.18
CA ALA A 380 -16.38 -30.26 36.81
C ALA A 380 -15.46 -29.91 38.01
N GLY A 381 -15.99 -29.89 39.24
CA GLY A 381 -15.24 -29.52 40.45
C GLY A 381 -14.74 -28.07 40.48
N PRO A 382 -14.28 -27.54 41.64
CA PRO A 382 -13.65 -26.22 41.68
C PRO A 382 -12.28 -26.31 40.99
N VAL A 383 -12.06 -25.47 39.98
CA VAL A 383 -10.71 -25.16 39.49
C VAL A 383 -10.07 -24.26 40.54
N LEU A 384 -9.13 -24.80 41.32
CA LEU A 384 -8.21 -24.05 42.18
C LEU A 384 -7.22 -23.25 41.33
#